data_AF-A0A9D3VJV7-F1
#
_entry.id   AF-A0A9D3VJV7-F1
#
_cell.length_a   1.000
_cell.length_b   1.000
_cell.length_c   1.000
_cell.angle_alpha   90.00
_cell.angle_beta   90.00
_cell.angle_gamma   90.00
#
_symmetry.space_group_name_H-M   'P 1'
#
loop_
_entity.id
_entity.type
_entity.pdbx_description
1 polymer ?
#
loop_
_entity_poly.entity_id
_entity_poly.type
_entity_poly.pdbx_seq_one_letter_code
_entity_poly.pdbx_strand_id
1 'polypeptide(L)'
;MFGSMIRYFSTKPKPKMKPIQLKTSLEQTQTITRVIFDILKEHGPLTVGDTWERVKEVGLRGLTSKRHMKIVLRWMRERQKIRLICNHVGPHKQFLYTTWFTKPSISHTRAVHNSSTSTTSFSVHTSSPKLSSG
;
A
#
# COMPACT_ATOMS: atom_id res chain seq x y z
N MET A 1 4.29 -50.06 2.96
CA MET A 1 3.68 -48.81 2.44
C MET A 1 2.55 -48.37 3.38
N PHE A 2 2.82 -47.64 4.47
CA PHE A 2 1.78 -47.10 5.38
C PHE A 2 2.28 -45.84 6.12
N GLY A 3 2.72 -44.81 5.39
CA GLY A 3 3.38 -43.63 6.00
C GLY A 3 2.71 -42.27 5.75
N SER A 4 1.61 -42.20 5.01
CA SER A 4 1.21 -40.91 4.37
C SER A 4 -0.16 -40.35 4.79
N MET A 5 -0.76 -40.80 5.90
CA MET A 5 -2.11 -40.35 6.28
C MET A 5 -2.21 -39.82 7.73
N ILE A 6 -1.30 -38.92 8.14
CA ILE A 6 -1.41 -38.27 9.49
C ILE A 6 -1.53 -36.73 9.41
N ARG A 7 -1.41 -36.10 8.24
CA ARG A 7 -1.41 -34.62 8.13
C ARG A 7 -2.70 -33.95 7.66
N TYR A 8 -3.84 -34.65 7.62
CA TYR A 8 -5.07 -34.03 7.10
C TYR A 8 -5.97 -33.36 8.16
N PHE A 9 -5.73 -33.55 9.46
CA PHE A 9 -6.63 -33.04 10.52
C PHE A 9 -6.04 -31.94 11.43
N SER A 10 -4.87 -31.38 11.11
CA SER A 10 -4.20 -30.36 11.94
C SER A 10 -4.37 -28.91 11.46
N THR A 11 -5.47 -28.60 10.76
CA THR A 11 -5.88 -27.22 10.55
C THR A 11 -7.06 -26.93 11.45
N LYS A 12 -6.78 -26.50 12.69
CA LYS A 12 -7.83 -25.95 13.56
C LYS A 12 -8.55 -24.84 12.77
N PRO A 13 -9.87 -24.92 12.55
CA PRO A 13 -10.59 -23.85 11.89
C PRO A 13 -10.37 -22.57 12.69
N LYS A 14 -10.04 -21.48 12.00
CA LYS A 14 -9.80 -20.19 12.65
C LYS A 14 -10.98 -19.92 13.59
N PRO A 15 -10.73 -19.67 14.89
CA PRO A 15 -11.80 -19.39 15.83
C PRO A 15 -12.66 -18.26 15.26
N LYS A 16 -13.99 -18.37 15.39
CA LYS A 16 -14.93 -17.35 14.93
C LYS A 16 -14.57 -16.03 15.64
N MET A 17 -13.74 -15.21 15.01
CA MET A 17 -13.33 -13.94 15.57
C MET A 17 -14.55 -13.05 15.62
N LYS A 18 -14.77 -12.39 16.76
CA LYS A 18 -15.82 -11.37 16.88
C LYS A 18 -15.49 -10.25 15.89
N PRO A 19 -16.50 -9.67 15.22
CA PRO A 19 -16.29 -8.51 14.35
C PRO A 19 -15.49 -7.44 15.08
N ILE A 20 -14.49 -6.85 14.42
CA ILE A 20 -13.70 -5.79 15.03
C ILE A 20 -14.65 -4.68 15.47
N GLN A 21 -14.74 -4.45 16.78
CA GLN A 21 -15.48 -3.31 17.29
C GLN A 21 -14.55 -2.11 17.24
N LEU A 22 -14.81 -1.18 16.31
CA LEU A 22 -14.16 0.10 16.34
C LEU A 22 -14.68 0.84 17.57
N LYS A 23 -13.80 1.20 18.51
CA LYS A 23 -14.16 1.81 19.79
C LYS A 23 -14.66 3.26 19.67
N THR A 24 -14.75 3.80 18.44
CA THR A 24 -15.24 5.15 18.16
C THR A 24 -16.76 5.15 18.03
N SER A 25 -17.37 6.32 18.27
CA SER A 25 -18.80 6.50 18.00
C SER A 25 -19.14 6.09 16.56
N LEU A 26 -20.29 5.42 16.39
CA LEU A 26 -20.73 4.92 15.09
C LEU A 26 -20.85 6.06 14.07
N GLU A 27 -21.32 7.24 14.48
CA GLU A 27 -21.44 8.44 13.65
C GLU A 27 -20.09 8.87 13.07
N GLN A 28 -19.06 9.01 13.92
CA GLN A 28 -17.72 9.41 13.48
C GLN A 28 -17.11 8.38 12.53
N THR A 29 -17.32 7.10 12.84
CA THR A 29 -16.85 5.99 12.01
C THR A 29 -17.45 6.05 10.61
N GLN A 30 -18.75 6.33 10.50
CA GLN A 30 -19.41 6.43 9.20
C GLN A 30 -18.82 7.56 8.36
N THR A 31 -18.66 8.75 8.93
CA THR A 31 -18.06 9.90 8.22
C THR A 31 -16.65 9.59 7.76
N ILE A 32 -15.79 9.07 8.64
CA ILE A 32 -14.41 8.68 8.29
C ILE A 32 -14.42 7.64 7.16
N THR A 33 -15.26 6.62 7.26
CA THR A 33 -15.30 5.54 6.25
C THR A 33 -15.82 6.00 4.90
N ARG A 34 -16.75 6.96 4.86
CA ARG A 34 -17.24 7.57 3.60
C ARG A 34 -16.11 8.34 2.92
N VAL A 35 -15.44 9.23 3.64
CA VAL A 35 -14.34 10.02 3.08
C VAL A 35 -13.20 9.13 2.58
N ILE A 36 -12.78 8.11 3.35
CA ILE A 36 -11.75 7.17 2.89
C ILE A 36 -12.19 6.43 1.63
N PHE A 37 -13.46 6.05 1.55
CA PHE A 37 -14.02 5.37 0.39
C PHE A 37 -14.04 6.28 -0.85
N ASP A 38 -14.40 7.55 -0.68
CA ASP A 38 -14.42 8.53 -1.77
C ASP A 38 -13.01 8.80 -2.30
N ILE A 39 -12.00 8.92 -1.42
CA ILE A 39 -10.58 9.04 -1.80
C ILE A 39 -10.13 7.82 -2.62
N LEU A 40 -10.48 6.60 -2.19
CA LEU A 40 -10.14 5.37 -2.92
C LEU A 40 -10.91 5.24 -4.23
N LYS A 41 -12.12 5.80 -4.32
CA LYS A 41 -12.92 5.83 -5.54
C LYS A 41 -12.35 6.80 -6.56
N GLU A 42 -11.92 7.98 -6.12
CA GLU A 42 -11.38 9.04 -6.96
C GLU A 42 -10.00 8.69 -7.53
N HIS A 43 -9.09 8.19 -6.69
CA HIS A 43 -7.71 7.92 -7.09
C HIS A 43 -7.43 6.47 -7.50
N GLY A 44 -8.36 5.55 -7.24
CA GLY A 44 -8.18 4.13 -7.52
C GLY A 44 -7.36 3.38 -6.45
N PRO A 45 -6.73 2.23 -6.80
CA PRO A 45 -6.01 1.39 -5.84
C PRO A 45 -4.78 2.09 -5.27
N LEU A 46 -4.80 2.42 -3.98
CA LEU A 46 -3.73 3.15 -3.29
C LEU A 46 -3.04 2.32 -2.21
N THR A 47 -1.77 2.62 -1.94
CA THR A 47 -1.07 2.05 -0.77
C THR A 47 -1.58 2.70 0.51
N VAL A 48 -1.28 2.07 1.66
CA VAL A 48 -1.58 2.66 2.98
C VAL A 48 -0.84 3.98 3.21
N GLY A 49 0.34 4.16 2.61
CA GLY A 49 1.08 5.43 2.69
C GLY A 49 0.32 6.53 1.97
N ASP A 50 0.04 6.29 0.68
CA ASP A 50 -0.58 7.28 -0.20
C ASP A 50 -2.00 7.66 0.25
N THR A 51 -2.74 6.71 0.82
CA THR A 51 -4.06 6.97 1.41
C THR A 51 -3.94 7.90 2.63
N TRP A 52 -2.92 7.72 3.47
CA TRP A 52 -2.73 8.56 4.66
C TRP A 52 -2.38 10.00 4.29
N GLU A 53 -1.52 10.20 3.30
CA GLU A 53 -1.14 11.55 2.84
C GLU A 53 -2.37 12.31 2.34
N ARG A 54 -3.21 11.69 1.49
CA ARG A 54 -4.46 12.29 1.00
C ARG A 54 -5.48 12.57 2.10
N VAL A 55 -5.60 11.68 3.08
CA VAL A 55 -6.51 11.91 4.21
C VAL A 55 -6.06 13.11 5.06
N LYS A 56 -4.75 13.36 5.18
CA LYS A 56 -4.24 14.56 5.84
C LYS A 56 -4.58 15.82 5.06
N GLU A 57 -4.47 15.79 3.73
CA GLU A 57 -4.84 16.91 2.86
C GLU A 57 -6.33 17.30 3.03
N VAL A 58 -7.21 16.31 3.22
CA VAL A 58 -8.65 16.53 3.45
C VAL A 58 -8.96 17.04 4.87
N GLY A 59 -8.03 16.95 5.83
CA GLY A 59 -8.21 17.52 7.16
C GLY A 59 -9.26 16.82 8.04
N LEU A 60 -9.34 15.48 7.97
CA LEU A 60 -10.31 14.67 8.74
C LEU A 60 -10.09 14.73 10.27
N ARG A 61 -10.95 15.46 10.99
CA ARG A 61 -10.88 15.63 12.46
C ARG A 61 -11.02 14.33 13.29
N GLY A 62 -11.53 13.25 12.69
CA GLY A 62 -11.75 11.98 13.39
C GLY A 62 -10.58 10.99 13.32
N LEU A 63 -9.53 11.29 12.54
CA LEU A 63 -8.44 10.34 12.26
C LEU A 63 -7.11 10.83 12.84
N THR A 64 -6.84 10.44 14.08
CA THR A 64 -5.70 10.94 14.87
C THR A 64 -4.32 10.40 14.44
N SER A 65 -4.25 9.22 13.84
CA SER A 65 -2.96 8.60 13.48
C SER A 65 -3.05 7.61 12.32
N LYS A 66 -1.90 7.37 11.66
CA LYS A 66 -1.76 6.32 10.64
C LYS A 66 -2.12 4.93 11.18
N ARG A 67 -1.85 4.66 12.48
CA ARG A 67 -2.26 3.42 13.14
C ARG A 67 -3.79 3.33 13.24
N HIS A 68 -4.46 4.41 13.64
CA HIS A 68 -5.92 4.46 13.72
C HIS A 68 -6.53 4.24 12.33
N MET A 69 -5.98 4.87 11.28
CA MET A 69 -6.38 4.61 9.90
C MET A 69 -6.30 3.14 9.51
N LYS A 70 -5.20 2.45 9.85
CA LYS A 70 -5.05 1.02 9.55
C LYS A 70 -6.12 0.16 10.22
N ILE A 71 -6.56 0.52 11.43
CA ILE A 71 -7.66 -0.17 12.13
C ILE A 71 -8.97 0.05 11.37
N VAL A 72 -9.25 1.29 10.95
CA VAL A 72 -10.44 1.63 10.14
C VAL A 72 -10.43 0.90 8.80
N LEU A 73 -9.30 0.88 8.08
CA LEU A 73 -9.17 0.12 6.82
C LEU A 73 -9.36 -1.39 7.01
N ARG A 74 -8.89 -1.94 8.13
CA ARG A 74 -9.14 -3.35 8.48
C ARG A 74 -10.63 -3.60 8.76
N TRP A 75 -11.27 -2.69 9.50
CA TRP A 75 -12.69 -2.74 9.80
C TRP A 75 -13.56 -2.65 8.53
N MET A 76 -13.25 -1.71 7.63
CA MET A 76 -13.93 -1.56 6.33
C MET A 76 -13.81 -2.81 5.48
N ARG A 77 -12.65 -3.49 5.50
CA ARG A 77 -12.45 -4.75 4.78
C ARG A 77 -13.31 -5.88 5.33
N GLU A 78 -13.39 -6.01 6.65
CA GLU A 78 -14.22 -7.03 7.30
C GLU A 78 -15.71 -6.86 6.95
N ARG A 79 -16.15 -5.61 6.79
CA ARG A 79 -17.49 -5.25 6.31
C ARG A 79 -17.65 -5.26 4.79
N GLN A 80 -16.66 -5.80 4.05
CA GLN A 80 -16.62 -5.88 2.59
C GLN A 80 -16.79 -4.55 1.84
N LYS A 81 -16.54 -3.41 2.49
CA LYS A 81 -16.59 -2.09 1.84
C LYS A 81 -15.39 -1.84 0.92
N ILE A 82 -14.25 -2.45 1.24
CA ILE A 82 -12.99 -2.33 0.47
C ILE A 82 -12.30 -3.68 0.39
N ARG A 83 -11.50 -3.89 -0.65
CA ARG A 83 -10.69 -5.08 -0.89
C ARG A 83 -9.22 -4.74 -0.80
N LEU A 84 -8.40 -5.72 -0.42
CA LEU A 84 -6.95 -5.60 -0.51
C LEU A 84 -6.46 -6.46 -1.66
N ILE A 85 -5.69 -5.85 -2.55
CA ILE A 85 -5.02 -6.50 -3.66
C ILE A 85 -3.52 -6.52 -3.36
N CYS A 86 -2.87 -7.63 -3.72
CA CYS A 86 -1.41 -7.68 -3.77
C CYS A 86 -0.99 -7.40 -5.22
N ASN A 87 -0.32 -6.28 -5.46
CA ASN A 87 0.34 -5.98 -6.72
C ASN A 87 1.79 -6.45 -6.62
N HIS A 88 2.20 -7.37 -7.48
CA HIS A 88 3.56 -7.88 -7.52
C HIS A 88 4.37 -7.08 -8.53
N VAL A 89 5.34 -6.30 -8.05
CA VAL A 89 6.21 -5.48 -8.92
C VAL A 89 7.61 -6.07 -8.82
N GLY A 90 7.93 -6.99 -9.75
CA GLY A 90 9.17 -7.77 -9.68
C GLY A 90 9.20 -8.64 -8.41
N PRO A 91 10.28 -8.64 -7.61
CA PRO A 91 10.35 -9.41 -6.36
C PRO A 91 9.59 -8.76 -5.20
N HIS A 92 9.12 -7.51 -5.35
CA HIS A 92 8.51 -6.75 -4.27
C HIS A 92 6.98 -6.89 -4.26
N LYS A 93 6.40 -7.08 -3.06
CA LYS A 93 4.95 -7.16 -2.85
C LYS A 93 4.41 -5.81 -2.40
N GLN A 94 3.58 -5.19 -3.23
CA GLN A 94 2.82 -3.99 -2.87
C GLN A 94 1.40 -4.36 -2.50
N PHE A 95 0.91 -3.83 -1.37
CA PHE A 95 -0.46 -4.07 -0.92
C PHE A 95 -1.28 -2.80 -1.13
N LEU A 96 -2.30 -2.91 -1.98
CA LEU A 96 -3.17 -1.80 -2.39
C LEU A 96 -4.57 -2.03 -1.86
N TYR A 97 -5.19 -0.97 -1.34
CA TYR A 97 -6.60 -0.96 -1.01
C TYR A 97 -7.39 -0.45 -2.20
N THR A 98 -8.43 -1.17 -2.58
CA THR A 98 -9.35 -0.79 -3.66
C THR A 98 -10.78 -0.86 -3.17
N THR A 99 -11.67 -0.11 -3.79
CA THR A 99 -13.10 -0.30 -3.62
C THR A 99 -13.56 -1.59 -4.32
N TRP A 100 -14.69 -2.16 -3.89
CA TRP A 100 -15.17 -3.46 -4.37
C TRP A 100 -15.83 -3.42 -5.77
N PHE A 101 -16.25 -2.25 -6.23
CA PHE A 101 -16.92 -2.04 -7.53
C PHE A 101 -15.95 -1.58 -8.63
N THR A 102 -14.79 -1.01 -8.29
CA THR A 102 -13.83 -0.55 -9.28
C THR A 102 -13.04 -1.76 -9.80
N LYS A 103 -13.16 -2.03 -11.11
CA LYS A 103 -12.24 -2.96 -11.79
C LYS A 103 -10.82 -2.40 -11.60
N PRO A 104 -9.90 -3.13 -10.96
CA PRO A 104 -8.54 -2.63 -10.81
C PRO A 104 -7.91 -2.58 -12.19
N SER A 105 -7.84 -1.39 -12.78
CA SER A 105 -6.94 -1.13 -13.91
C SER A 105 -5.53 -1.14 -13.32
N ILE A 106 -4.95 -2.33 -13.17
CA ILE A 106 -3.54 -2.47 -12.84
C ILE A 106 -2.78 -2.13 -14.12
N SER A 107 -2.79 -0.85 -14.51
CA SER A 107 -1.81 -0.35 -15.44
C SER A 107 -0.47 -0.56 -14.76
N HIS A 108 0.35 -1.46 -15.28
CA HIS A 108 1.73 -1.65 -14.84
C HIS A 108 2.42 -0.27 -14.94
N THR A 109 2.43 0.50 -13.85
CA THR A 109 3.34 1.63 -13.72
C THR A 109 4.72 1.00 -13.69
N ARG A 110 5.40 1.08 -14.84
CA ARG A 110 6.81 0.71 -15.00
C ARG A 110 7.54 1.29 -13.79
N ALA A 111 8.27 0.42 -13.10
CA ALA A 111 9.11 0.81 -11.97
C ALA A 111 9.96 2.02 -12.40
N VAL A 112 9.59 3.20 -11.91
CA VAL A 112 10.45 4.38 -12.01
C VAL A 112 11.61 4.07 -11.09
N HIS A 113 12.72 3.69 -11.69
CA HIS A 113 13.98 3.55 -10.99
C HIS A 113 14.31 4.92 -10.39
N ASN A 114 14.26 5.04 -9.07
CA ASN A 114 14.87 6.17 -8.37
C ASN A 114 16.33 5.78 -8.13
N SER A 115 17.19 6.01 -9.12
CA SER A 115 18.63 6.10 -8.88
C SER A 115 18.95 7.52 -8.44
N SER A 116 19.05 7.74 -7.13
CA SER A 116 19.62 8.98 -6.60
C SER A 116 20.33 8.67 -5.28
N THR A 117 21.60 8.30 -5.40
CA THR A 117 22.70 8.61 -4.47
C THR A 117 23.99 8.14 -5.14
N SER A 118 25.15 8.79 -5.14
CA SER A 118 25.62 10.11 -4.76
C SER A 118 27.08 10.13 -5.23
N THR A 119 27.49 11.21 -5.88
CA THR A 119 28.83 11.81 -5.84
C THR A 119 30.01 10.94 -5.40
N THR A 120 30.92 10.62 -6.32
CA THR A 120 32.36 10.73 -6.05
C THR A 120 33.05 11.15 -7.34
N SER A 121 33.52 12.39 -7.32
CA SER A 121 34.37 13.05 -8.30
C SER A 121 35.73 12.38 -8.43
N PHE A 122 36.35 12.60 -9.60
CA PHE A 122 37.79 12.65 -9.93
C PHE A 122 38.15 11.76 -11.12
N SER A 123 37.92 12.29 -12.33
CA SER A 123 38.63 11.86 -13.53
C SER A 123 39.58 12.99 -13.94
N VAL A 124 40.86 12.78 -13.66
CA VAL A 124 41.96 13.61 -14.17
C VAL A 124 42.09 13.32 -15.66
N HIS A 125 41.66 14.25 -16.50
CA HIS A 125 41.96 14.23 -17.92
C HIS A 125 43.33 14.89 -18.14
N THR A 126 44.36 14.09 -18.40
CA THR A 126 45.61 14.58 -19.00
C THR A 126 45.43 14.65 -20.52
N SER A 127 45.04 15.80 -21.02
CA SER A 127 45.07 16.14 -22.45
C SER A 127 46.39 16.82 -22.79
N SER A 128 47.27 16.11 -23.51
CA SER A 128 48.46 16.67 -24.14
C SER A 128 48.07 17.61 -25.31
N PRO A 129 48.57 18.85 -25.37
CA PRO A 129 48.40 19.68 -26.55
C PRO A 129 49.49 19.36 -27.59
N LYS A 130 49.03 19.04 -28.81
CA LYS A 130 49.85 18.92 -30.02
C LYS A 130 50.24 20.34 -30.47
N LEU A 131 51.50 20.71 -30.30
CA LEU A 131 52.05 21.99 -30.75
C LEU A 131 52.27 21.96 -32.27
N SER A 132 51.74 22.96 -32.97
CA SER A 132 52.01 23.28 -34.37
C SER A 132 52.66 24.67 -34.40
N SER A 133 53.87 24.77 -34.97
CA SER A 133 54.38 25.89 -35.78
C SER A 133 55.92 25.90 -35.80
N GLY A 134 56.52 25.93 -36.98
CA GLY A 134 57.96 26.10 -37.21
C GLY A 134 58.43 25.35 -38.43
#